data_AF-A0A9P5MK19-F1
#
_entry.id   AF-A0A9P5MK19-F1
#
_cell.length_a   1.000
_cell.length_b   1.000
_cell.length_c   1.000
_cell.angle_alpha   90.00
_cell.angle_beta   90.00
_cell.angle_gamma   90.00
#
_symmetry.space_group_name_H-M   'P 1'
#
loop_
_entity.id
_entity.type
_entity.pdbx_description
1 polymer ?
#
loop_
_entity_poly.entity_id
_entity_poly.type
_entity_poly.pdbx_seq_one_letter_code
_entity_poly.pdbx_strand_id
1 'polypeptide(L)'
;MALVRSKAPSIRTPSPWVGSPSNPSTSVVLPALAASLDMTGTVSGVTTVPTFMDNLKSAGTISTEVLGVHFAPISGSDASDSNGALTLGGTDSTLYTGTLTWVPKSTVSPYSLYWGVDVGTITYGSTTLLASGDSAIVDTGTTLIYLPIAAYNKFLSATGGSTDSSSGLAMFTTKPTQTITIHIGTGAFTLTPAQYLVPTAQYDNFGLTTGKYYSWINNGGLFQALVNFIIGQKFLENYYSAYDTTNSRIGFATAV
;
A
#
# COMPACT_ATOMS: atom_id res chain seq x y z
N MET A 1 -0.84 12.41 0.53
CA MET A 1 -1.33 11.05 0.86
C MET A 1 -2.78 10.97 0.39
N ALA A 2 -3.02 10.41 -0.80
CA ALA A 2 -4.35 10.24 -1.35
C ALA A 2 -4.82 8.82 -0.99
N LEU A 3 -5.86 8.72 -0.15
CA LEU A 3 -6.36 7.44 0.32
C LEU A 3 -7.46 6.91 -0.61
N VAL A 4 -7.31 5.68 -1.13
CA VAL A 4 -8.23 5.09 -2.12
C VAL A 4 -9.51 4.55 -1.47
N ARG A 5 -10.62 5.29 -1.59
CA ARG A 5 -11.95 4.89 -1.09
C ARG A 5 -12.62 3.89 -2.03
N SER A 6 -13.29 2.88 -1.46
CA SER A 6 -13.98 1.83 -2.25
C SER A 6 -15.30 2.30 -2.88
N LYS A 7 -15.80 3.48 -2.48
CA LYS A 7 -16.95 4.23 -3.04
C LYS A 7 -17.04 5.54 -2.24
N ALA A 8 -16.73 6.68 -2.86
CA ALA A 8 -16.81 7.98 -2.18
C ALA A 8 -18.06 8.74 -2.66
N PRO A 9 -18.99 9.15 -1.77
CA PRO A 9 -19.81 10.32 -2.06
C PRO A 9 -18.92 11.56 -2.11
N SER A 10 -19.23 12.52 -2.99
CA SER A 10 -18.38 13.71 -3.18
C SER A 10 -18.17 14.44 -1.85
N ILE A 11 -16.93 14.59 -1.39
CA ILE A 11 -16.58 15.47 -0.27
C ILE A 11 -15.73 16.58 -0.85
N ARG A 12 -16.24 17.82 -0.77
CA ARG A 12 -15.47 19.02 -1.06
C ARG A 12 -14.32 19.13 -0.07
N THR A 13 -13.09 19.00 -0.53
CA THR A 13 -11.93 19.57 0.14
C THR A 13 -11.48 20.84 -0.61
N PRO A 14 -10.92 21.86 0.06
CA PRO A 14 -10.43 23.06 -0.62
C PRO A 14 -9.17 22.73 -1.44
N SER A 15 -9.08 23.31 -2.65
CA SER A 15 -8.07 23.11 -3.72
C SER A 15 -6.60 22.90 -3.29
N PRO A 16 -5.81 22.28 -4.19
CA PRO A 16 -4.76 23.08 -4.83
C PRO A 16 -4.55 22.83 -6.34
N TRP A 17 -4.24 23.94 -7.04
CA TRP A 17 -3.47 24.12 -8.29
C TRP A 17 -3.28 22.96 -9.30
N VAL A 18 -3.74 23.19 -10.53
CA VAL A 18 -3.53 22.34 -11.72
C VAL A 18 -2.62 23.07 -12.72
N GLY A 19 -1.52 22.43 -13.12
CA GLY A 19 -0.80 22.75 -14.35
C GLY A 19 -1.25 21.81 -15.47
N SER A 20 -1.64 22.37 -16.62
CA SER A 20 -2.14 21.64 -17.80
C SER A 20 -0.99 21.27 -18.75
N PRO A 21 -1.02 20.09 -19.41
CA PRO A 21 -0.35 19.90 -20.68
C PRO A 21 -1.33 19.59 -21.82
N SER A 22 -1.07 20.23 -22.96
CA SER A 22 -1.72 20.02 -24.25
C SER A 22 -0.99 18.96 -25.08
N ASN A 23 -1.79 18.25 -25.87
CA ASN A 23 -1.47 17.43 -27.05
C ASN A 23 -1.33 15.89 -26.87
N PRO A 24 -2.07 15.06 -27.65
CA PRO A 24 -2.16 13.63 -27.45
C PRO A 24 -1.27 12.88 -28.46
N SER A 25 -0.29 12.14 -27.97
CA SER A 25 0.38 11.00 -28.62
C SER A 25 1.66 10.73 -27.84
N THR A 26 1.73 9.60 -27.13
CA THR A 26 2.93 8.81 -26.79
C THR A 26 2.65 7.98 -25.54
N SER A 27 3.23 6.79 -25.52
CA SER A 27 3.24 5.83 -24.41
C SER A 27 3.25 6.51 -23.05
N VAL A 28 2.23 6.23 -22.23
CA VAL A 28 2.18 6.76 -20.87
C VAL A 28 3.16 5.94 -20.03
N VAL A 29 4.37 6.48 -19.85
CA VAL A 29 5.27 6.06 -18.78
C VAL A 29 4.60 6.52 -17.49
N LEU A 30 4.04 5.57 -16.74
CA LEU A 30 3.25 5.83 -15.55
C LEU A 30 4.15 5.69 -14.30
N PRO A 31 4.72 6.77 -13.74
CA PRO A 31 5.26 6.68 -12.39
C PRO A 31 4.10 6.43 -11.42
N ALA A 32 4.15 5.30 -10.71
CA ALA A 32 3.30 4.95 -9.58
C ALA A 32 1.81 5.35 -9.71
N LEU A 33 1.04 4.56 -10.46
CA LEU A 33 -0.43 4.60 -10.37
C LEU A 33 -0.87 4.03 -9.02
N ALA A 34 -0.93 4.91 -8.05
CA ALA A 34 -1.97 4.84 -7.05
C ALA A 34 -3.09 5.80 -7.39
N ALA A 35 -3.69 5.55 -8.54
CA ALA A 35 -4.87 6.30 -8.91
C ALA A 35 -6.05 5.75 -8.11
N SER A 36 -6.39 6.43 -7.01
CA SER A 36 -7.69 7.10 -7.12
C SER A 36 -7.59 7.98 -8.36
N LEU A 37 -8.31 7.63 -9.43
CA LEU A 37 -8.65 8.63 -10.44
C LEU A 37 -9.59 9.60 -9.71
N ASP A 38 -9.00 10.53 -8.97
CA ASP A 38 -9.73 11.49 -8.16
C ASP A 38 -10.45 12.44 -9.12
N MET A 39 -11.75 12.18 -9.30
CA MET A 39 -12.64 13.01 -10.11
C MET A 39 -13.23 14.18 -9.31
N THR A 40 -12.76 14.45 -8.10
CA THR A 40 -13.26 15.56 -7.28
C THR A 40 -13.09 16.88 -8.04
N GLY A 41 -14.20 17.58 -8.30
CA GLY A 41 -14.22 18.84 -9.04
C GLY A 41 -14.33 18.72 -10.57
N THR A 42 -14.35 17.51 -11.14
CA THR A 42 -14.50 17.30 -12.59
C THR A 42 -15.96 17.15 -13.04
N VAL A 43 -16.89 16.95 -12.11
CA VAL A 43 -18.33 16.82 -12.39
C VAL A 43 -19.16 17.64 -11.39
N SER A 44 -20.29 18.19 -11.85
CA SER A 44 -21.24 18.95 -11.04
C SER A 44 -22.64 18.32 -11.13
N GLY A 45 -23.43 18.44 -10.06
CA GLY A 45 -24.83 17.97 -10.05
C GLY A 45 -25.05 16.48 -9.78
N VAL A 46 -24.02 15.71 -9.41
CA VAL A 46 -24.14 14.28 -9.07
C VAL A 46 -23.54 13.99 -7.68
N THR A 47 -24.13 13.04 -6.95
CA THR A 47 -23.68 12.64 -5.60
C THR A 47 -22.66 11.50 -5.61
N THR A 48 -22.61 10.72 -6.68
CA THR A 48 -21.68 9.59 -6.89
C THR A 48 -21.20 9.62 -8.33
N VAL A 49 -19.94 9.26 -8.53
CA VAL A 49 -19.31 9.16 -9.84
C VAL A 49 -18.86 7.71 -10.04
N PRO A 50 -19.24 7.04 -11.14
CA PRO A 50 -18.71 5.71 -11.46
C PRO A 50 -17.18 5.74 -11.55
N THR A 51 -16.54 4.79 -10.91
CA THR A 51 -15.09 4.60 -10.99
C THR A 51 -14.67 4.10 -12.38
N PHE A 52 -13.36 4.09 -12.64
CA PHE A 52 -12.81 3.48 -13.85
C PHE A 52 -13.27 2.02 -14.03
N MET A 53 -13.24 1.23 -12.96
CA MET A 53 -13.66 -0.18 -12.99
C MET A 53 -15.18 -0.32 -13.22
N ASP A 54 -16.00 0.56 -12.61
CA ASP A 54 -17.44 0.61 -12.88
C ASP A 54 -17.73 0.85 -14.37
N ASN A 55 -17.02 1.79 -14.99
CA ASN A 55 -17.19 2.11 -16.41
C ASN A 55 -16.78 0.94 -17.31
N LEU A 56 -15.66 0.28 -17.03
CA LEU A 56 -15.23 -0.91 -17.79
C LEU A 56 -16.23 -2.06 -17.67
N LYS A 57 -16.77 -2.27 -16.46
CA LYS A 57 -17.76 -3.30 -16.18
C LYS A 57 -19.08 -3.00 -16.90
N SER A 58 -19.54 -1.75 -16.85
CA SER A 58 -20.75 -1.28 -17.53
C SER A 58 -20.65 -1.36 -19.05
N ALA A 59 -19.48 -1.06 -19.62
CA ALA A 59 -19.21 -1.18 -21.04
C ALA A 59 -19.05 -2.63 -21.53
N GLY A 60 -19.02 -3.63 -20.61
CA GLY A 60 -18.80 -5.03 -20.95
C GLY A 60 -17.34 -5.37 -21.30
N THR A 61 -16.41 -4.43 -21.14
CA THR A 61 -14.96 -4.64 -21.39
C THR A 61 -14.37 -5.66 -20.43
N ILE A 62 -14.87 -5.71 -19.18
CA ILE A 62 -14.48 -6.71 -18.18
C ILE A 62 -15.70 -7.49 -17.69
N SER A 63 -15.54 -8.80 -17.54
CA SER A 63 -16.60 -9.70 -17.06
C SER A 63 -16.77 -9.66 -15.54
N THR A 64 -15.77 -9.19 -14.81
CA THR A 64 -15.74 -9.16 -13.34
C THR A 64 -15.08 -7.87 -12.87
N GLU A 65 -15.53 -7.31 -11.75
CA GLU A 65 -14.95 -6.08 -11.22
C GLU A 65 -13.80 -6.43 -10.25
N VAL A 66 -12.75 -7.01 -10.81
CA VAL A 66 -11.53 -7.42 -10.09
C VAL A 66 -10.34 -6.68 -10.67
N LEU A 67 -9.56 -6.03 -9.80
CA LEU A 67 -8.29 -5.41 -10.16
C LEU A 67 -7.14 -6.22 -9.55
N GLY A 68 -6.27 -6.75 -10.41
CA GLY A 68 -4.99 -7.32 -10.00
C GLY A 68 -3.87 -6.29 -10.05
N VAL A 69 -2.99 -6.30 -9.05
CA VAL A 69 -1.85 -5.38 -8.95
C VAL A 69 -0.59 -6.16 -8.62
N HIS A 70 0.43 -5.98 -9.45
CA HIS A 70 1.80 -6.45 -9.21
C HIS A 70 2.72 -5.23 -9.18
N PHE A 71 3.50 -5.11 -8.11
CA PHE A 71 4.63 -4.21 -8.05
C PHE A 71 5.91 -5.02 -8.09
N ALA A 72 6.92 -4.53 -8.79
CA ALA A 72 8.27 -5.05 -8.71
C ALA A 72 9.20 -4.05 -7.99
N PRO A 73 10.12 -4.51 -7.14
CA PRO A 73 11.12 -3.65 -6.53
C PRO A 73 11.99 -2.96 -7.58
N ILE A 74 12.38 -1.72 -7.31
CA ILE A 74 13.37 -1.02 -8.14
C ILE A 74 14.77 -1.57 -7.83
N SER A 75 15.57 -1.77 -8.88
CA SER A 75 16.95 -2.24 -8.77
C SER A 75 17.95 -1.09 -8.71
N GLY A 76 19.05 -1.30 -7.99
CA GLY A 76 20.15 -0.32 -7.92
C GLY A 76 19.71 1.03 -7.35
N SER A 77 20.16 2.12 -7.99
CA SER A 77 19.92 3.50 -7.60
C SER A 77 18.79 4.18 -8.37
N ASP A 78 18.07 3.44 -9.21
CA ASP A 78 17.01 4.02 -10.05
C ASP A 78 15.89 4.61 -9.19
N ALA A 79 15.34 5.75 -9.61
CA ALA A 79 14.25 6.41 -8.89
C ALA A 79 12.86 5.92 -9.34
N SER A 80 12.76 5.32 -10.53
CA SER A 80 11.55 4.73 -11.06
C SER A 80 11.86 3.65 -12.09
N ASP A 81 10.98 2.66 -12.17
CA ASP A 81 11.00 1.61 -13.19
C ASP A 81 9.54 1.30 -13.60
N SER A 82 9.33 0.97 -14.87
CA SER A 82 8.02 0.59 -15.41
C SER A 82 7.89 -0.93 -15.44
N ASN A 83 8.03 -1.55 -14.27
CA ASN A 83 8.15 -3.00 -14.09
C ASN A 83 6.97 -3.64 -13.32
N GLY A 84 5.99 -2.85 -12.90
CA GLY A 84 4.74 -3.33 -12.34
C GLY A 84 3.66 -3.57 -13.40
N ALA A 85 2.56 -4.21 -12.99
CA ALA A 85 1.45 -4.52 -13.89
C ALA A 85 0.08 -4.35 -13.20
N LEU A 86 -0.92 -3.98 -14.00
CA LEU A 86 -2.33 -3.97 -13.61
C LEU A 86 -3.09 -4.99 -14.48
N THR A 87 -3.83 -5.87 -13.82
CA THR A 87 -4.73 -6.82 -14.49
C THR A 87 -6.17 -6.35 -14.30
N LEU A 88 -6.83 -5.98 -15.39
CA LEU A 88 -8.20 -5.49 -15.35
C LEU A 88 -9.17 -6.64 -15.60
N GLY A 89 -10.15 -6.80 -14.71
CA GLY A 89 -11.19 -7.80 -14.85
C GLY A 89 -10.87 -9.17 -14.25
N GLY A 90 -9.73 -9.33 -13.57
CA GLY A 90 -9.29 -10.61 -13.04
C GLY A 90 -7.94 -10.53 -12.34
N THR A 91 -7.22 -11.65 -12.36
CA THR A 91 -5.88 -11.79 -11.79
C THR A 91 -4.95 -12.45 -12.78
N ASP A 92 -3.66 -12.14 -12.74
CA ASP A 92 -2.66 -12.78 -13.60
C ASP A 92 -1.80 -13.76 -12.79
N SER A 93 -2.04 -15.07 -12.97
CA SER A 93 -1.32 -16.13 -12.26
C SER A 93 0.13 -16.29 -12.70
N THR A 94 0.59 -15.57 -13.73
CA THR A 94 2.02 -15.55 -14.10
C THR A 94 2.84 -14.61 -13.21
N LEU A 95 2.17 -13.72 -12.46
CA LEU A 95 2.79 -12.68 -11.61
C LEU A 95 2.82 -13.04 -10.12
N TYR A 96 2.36 -14.24 -9.75
CA TYR A 96 2.41 -14.72 -8.38
C TYR A 96 2.58 -16.24 -8.32
N THR A 97 3.05 -16.73 -7.18
CA THR A 97 3.18 -18.15 -6.90
C THR A 97 2.12 -18.64 -5.92
N GLY A 98 1.75 -19.91 -6.04
CA GLY A 98 0.73 -20.53 -5.20
C GLY A 98 -0.68 -20.03 -5.52
N THR A 99 -1.53 -19.93 -4.49
CA THR A 99 -2.92 -19.51 -4.61
C THR A 99 -3.18 -18.24 -3.82
N LEU A 100 -4.08 -17.39 -4.32
CA LEU A 100 -4.51 -16.20 -3.59
C LEU A 100 -5.19 -16.57 -2.27
N THR A 101 -4.68 -16.02 -1.18
CA THR A 101 -5.35 -16.00 0.11
C THR A 101 -6.37 -14.87 0.10
N TRP A 102 -7.63 -15.22 -0.10
CA TRP A 102 -8.74 -14.26 -0.08
C TRP A 102 -9.18 -13.94 1.34
N VAL A 103 -9.21 -12.65 1.67
CA VAL A 103 -9.68 -12.11 2.94
C VAL A 103 -10.88 -11.19 2.70
N PRO A 104 -11.98 -11.34 3.45
CA PRO A 104 -13.10 -10.42 3.36
C PRO A 104 -12.65 -8.99 3.65
N LYS A 105 -13.26 -8.03 2.97
CA LYS A 105 -13.05 -6.61 3.27
C LYS A 105 -13.55 -6.32 4.69
N SER A 106 -12.75 -5.59 5.46
CA SER A 106 -13.11 -5.19 6.82
C SER A 106 -14.39 -4.36 6.83
N THR A 107 -15.22 -4.59 7.84
CA THR A 107 -16.44 -3.81 8.12
C THR A 107 -16.21 -2.72 9.15
N VAL A 108 -15.02 -2.67 9.76
CA VAL A 108 -14.66 -1.73 10.82
C VAL A 108 -14.46 -0.34 10.25
N SER A 109 -15.23 0.63 10.74
CA SER A 109 -15.02 2.04 10.39
C SER A 109 -13.77 2.59 11.10
N PRO A 110 -12.96 3.42 10.43
CA PRO A 110 -13.14 3.95 9.08
C PRO A 110 -12.46 3.14 7.97
N TYR A 111 -11.82 2.03 8.30
CA TYR A 111 -11.12 1.14 7.35
C TYR A 111 -12.06 0.58 6.27
N SER A 112 -13.33 0.34 6.62
CA SER A 112 -14.38 -0.13 5.71
C SER A 112 -14.75 0.84 4.59
N LEU A 113 -14.32 2.11 4.67
CA LEU A 113 -14.48 3.08 3.59
C LEU A 113 -13.43 2.90 2.46
N TYR A 114 -12.41 2.10 2.71
CA TYR A 114 -11.26 1.82 1.84
C TYR A 114 -11.16 0.31 1.59
N TRP A 115 -10.12 -0.15 0.89
CA TRP A 115 -9.77 -1.57 0.83
C TRP A 115 -9.18 -2.06 2.17
N GLY A 116 -10.02 -2.08 3.20
CA GLY A 116 -9.69 -2.49 4.55
C GLY A 116 -9.62 -4.01 4.72
N VAL A 117 -8.72 -4.48 5.58
CA VAL A 117 -8.58 -5.87 6.01
C VAL A 117 -8.43 -5.94 7.53
N ASP A 118 -8.91 -7.02 8.13
CA ASP A 118 -8.67 -7.29 9.55
C ASP A 118 -7.33 -8.01 9.72
N VAL A 119 -6.48 -7.42 10.55
CA VAL A 119 -5.14 -7.90 10.90
C VAL A 119 -5.23 -8.53 12.28
N GLY A 120 -4.70 -9.74 12.46
CA GLY A 120 -4.72 -10.45 13.74
C GLY A 120 -3.54 -10.06 14.62
N THR A 121 -2.35 -10.57 14.28
CA THR A 121 -1.12 -10.31 15.03
C THR A 121 -0.03 -9.78 14.13
N ILE A 122 0.90 -9.04 14.73
CA ILE A 122 2.12 -8.60 14.08
C ILE A 122 3.29 -9.01 14.96
N THR A 123 4.30 -9.65 14.36
CA THR A 123 5.50 -10.09 15.07
C THR A 123 6.77 -9.59 14.39
N TYR A 124 7.81 -9.32 15.18
CA TYR A 124 9.18 -9.11 14.71
C TYR A 124 10.06 -10.19 15.34
N GLY A 125 10.46 -11.19 14.54
CA GLY A 125 10.98 -12.45 15.07
C GLY A 125 9.98 -13.09 16.05
N SER A 126 10.40 -13.32 17.30
CA SER A 126 9.55 -13.83 18.38
C SER A 126 8.80 -12.73 19.15
N THR A 127 9.05 -11.45 18.87
CA THR A 127 8.47 -10.34 19.62
C THR A 127 7.11 -9.94 19.05
N THR A 128 6.06 -10.02 19.85
CA THR A 128 4.72 -9.57 19.46
C THR A 128 4.60 -8.04 19.51
N LEU A 129 4.40 -7.43 18.35
CA LEU A 129 4.16 -6.00 18.18
C LEU A 129 2.69 -5.66 18.41
N LEU A 130 1.78 -6.43 17.79
CA LEU A 130 0.33 -6.31 17.93
C LEU A 130 -0.24 -7.68 18.31
N ALA A 131 -1.07 -7.72 19.36
CA ALA A 131 -1.60 -8.96 19.93
C ALA A 131 -3.13 -9.12 19.81
N SER A 132 -3.89 -8.03 19.70
CA SER A 132 -5.34 -8.01 19.92
C SER A 132 -6.17 -7.71 18.67
N GLY A 133 -5.60 -7.90 17.48
CA GLY A 133 -6.24 -7.50 16.23
C GLY A 133 -6.30 -5.98 16.03
N ASP A 134 -6.33 -5.57 14.77
CA ASP A 134 -6.60 -4.20 14.31
C ASP A 134 -7.13 -4.28 12.87
N SER A 135 -7.51 -3.15 12.28
CA SER A 135 -7.82 -3.09 10.85
C SER A 135 -6.76 -2.24 10.14
N ALA A 136 -6.41 -2.64 8.92
CA ALA A 136 -5.48 -1.91 8.07
C ALA A 136 -6.14 -1.63 6.72
N ILE A 137 -5.75 -0.55 6.04
CA ILE A 137 -6.06 -0.41 4.62
C ILE A 137 -4.93 -0.96 3.77
N VAL A 138 -5.27 -1.54 2.63
CA VAL A 138 -4.32 -1.94 1.59
C VAL A 138 -4.31 -0.82 0.55
N ASP A 139 -3.22 -0.05 0.51
CA ASP A 139 -3.17 1.21 -0.21
C ASP A 139 -2.00 1.24 -1.17
N THR A 140 -2.30 1.07 -2.47
CA THR A 140 -1.30 1.16 -3.52
C THR A 140 -0.65 2.55 -3.61
N GLY A 141 -1.25 3.58 -2.99
CA GLY A 141 -0.77 4.98 -2.99
C GLY A 141 0.03 5.45 -1.82
N THR A 142 0.29 4.54 -0.91
CA THR A 142 1.20 4.80 0.17
C THR A 142 2.46 3.99 -0.07
N THR A 143 3.63 4.62 -0.15
CA THR A 143 4.90 3.91 -0.32
C THR A 143 5.21 3.03 0.90
N LEU A 144 5.06 3.59 2.10
CA LEU A 144 5.49 3.01 3.37
C LEU A 144 4.51 1.99 3.94
N ILE A 145 4.99 1.21 4.90
CA ILE A 145 4.16 0.35 5.75
C ILE A 145 3.97 1.09 7.07
N TYR A 146 2.77 1.62 7.31
CA TYR A 146 2.48 2.33 8.54
C TYR A 146 1.89 1.38 9.58
N LEU A 147 2.54 1.25 10.72
CA LEU A 147 2.01 0.50 11.86
C LEU A 147 1.29 1.43 12.84
N PRO A 148 0.29 0.92 13.58
CA PRO A 148 -0.26 1.62 14.73
C PRO A 148 0.86 2.01 15.70
N ILE A 149 0.74 3.17 16.34
CA ILE A 149 1.81 3.76 17.17
C ILE A 149 2.36 2.79 18.21
N ALA A 150 1.48 2.04 18.89
CA ALA A 150 1.89 1.06 19.89
C ALA A 150 2.76 -0.07 19.28
N ALA A 151 2.40 -0.56 18.10
CA ALA A 151 3.15 -1.58 17.38
C ALA A 151 4.47 -1.02 16.82
N TYR A 152 4.45 0.20 16.26
CA TYR A 152 5.66 0.88 15.79
C TYR A 152 6.66 1.14 16.92
N ASN A 153 6.21 1.61 18.08
CA ASN A 153 7.08 1.84 19.23
C ASN A 153 7.72 0.53 19.73
N LYS A 154 6.95 -0.56 19.78
CA LYS A 154 7.50 -1.89 20.07
C LYS A 154 8.49 -2.37 19.01
N PHE A 155 8.25 -2.06 17.75
CA PHE A 155 9.18 -2.38 16.66
C PHE A 155 10.52 -1.65 16.87
N LEU A 156 10.50 -0.34 17.16
CA LEU A 156 11.71 0.41 17.49
C LEU A 156 12.43 -0.14 18.73
N SER A 157 11.68 -0.46 19.80
CA SER A 157 12.28 -1.07 20.99
C SER A 157 12.92 -2.43 20.72
N ALA A 158 12.27 -3.29 19.94
CA ALA A 158 12.76 -4.63 19.62
C ALA A 158 13.98 -4.62 18.69
N THR A 159 14.15 -3.57 17.90
CA THR A 159 15.25 -3.39 16.94
C THR A 159 16.38 -2.51 17.48
N GLY A 160 16.18 -1.85 18.63
CA GLY A 160 17.11 -0.82 19.13
C GLY A 160 17.16 0.43 18.24
N GLY A 161 16.08 0.71 17.51
CA GLY A 161 15.98 1.82 16.58
C GLY A 161 15.38 3.10 17.18
N SER A 162 15.41 4.16 16.39
CA SER A 162 14.75 5.44 16.68
C SER A 162 14.19 6.03 15.39
N THR A 163 13.24 6.95 15.47
CA THR A 163 12.86 7.75 14.29
C THR A 163 13.92 8.81 14.02
N ASP A 164 14.45 8.83 12.80
CA ASP A 164 15.37 9.87 12.33
C ASP A 164 14.62 11.20 12.13
N SER A 165 15.11 12.29 12.70
CA SER A 165 14.43 13.59 12.65
C SER A 165 14.52 14.26 11.29
N SER A 166 15.50 13.88 10.46
CA SER A 166 15.68 14.44 9.12
C SER A 166 14.74 13.79 8.10
N SER A 167 14.75 12.46 8.01
CA SER A 167 13.93 11.72 7.05
C SER A 167 12.53 11.36 7.57
N GLY A 168 12.34 11.34 8.88
CA GLY A 168 11.13 10.82 9.52
C GLY A 168 10.99 9.29 9.45
N LEU A 169 11.98 8.56 8.94
CA LEU A 169 11.98 7.10 8.87
C LEU A 169 12.52 6.45 10.14
N ALA A 170 12.16 5.20 10.38
CA ALA A 170 12.84 4.38 11.38
C ALA A 170 14.30 4.17 10.96
N MET A 171 15.23 4.45 11.87
CA MET A 171 16.67 4.39 11.68
C MET A 171 17.31 3.49 12.74
N PHE A 172 18.33 2.73 12.33
CA PHE A 172 19.09 1.82 13.18
C PHE A 172 20.60 2.02 12.99
N THR A 173 21.35 1.90 14.08
CA THR A 173 22.83 1.87 14.05
C THR A 173 23.37 0.47 13.79
N THR A 174 22.61 -0.56 14.17
CA THR A 174 22.89 -1.97 13.87
C THR A 174 21.82 -2.48 12.91
N LYS A 175 22.22 -3.27 11.90
CA LYS A 175 21.28 -3.78 10.89
C LYS A 175 20.27 -4.74 11.55
N PRO A 176 18.96 -4.49 11.44
CA PRO A 176 17.94 -5.44 11.85
C PRO A 176 18.07 -6.79 11.11
N THR A 177 17.87 -7.92 11.80
CA THR A 177 18.08 -9.26 11.25
C THR A 177 16.84 -10.14 11.25
N GLN A 178 15.80 -9.79 12.00
CA GLN A 178 14.61 -10.62 12.11
C GLN A 178 13.56 -10.24 11.08
N THR A 179 12.67 -11.17 10.77
CA THR A 179 11.54 -10.92 9.88
C THR A 179 10.42 -10.18 10.61
N ILE A 180 9.64 -9.39 9.89
CA ILE A 180 8.32 -8.93 10.35
C ILE A 180 7.23 -9.79 9.72
N THR A 181 6.25 -10.24 10.48
CA THR A 181 5.10 -11.00 9.96
C THR A 181 3.81 -10.29 10.33
N ILE A 182 2.94 -10.09 9.33
CA ILE A 182 1.59 -9.55 9.50
C ILE A 182 0.61 -10.68 9.20
N HIS A 183 -0.23 -11.03 10.16
CA HIS A 183 -1.28 -12.04 9.97
C HIS A 183 -2.57 -11.37 9.52
N ILE A 184 -3.07 -11.72 8.34
CA ILE A 184 -4.28 -11.15 7.73
C ILE A 184 -5.21 -12.30 7.36
N GLY A 185 -6.39 -12.36 7.99
CA GLY A 185 -7.25 -13.53 7.92
C GLY A 185 -6.51 -14.81 8.34
N THR A 186 -6.49 -15.82 7.45
CA THR A 186 -5.75 -17.08 7.67
C THR A 186 -4.30 -17.03 7.16
N GLY A 187 -3.90 -15.97 6.47
CA GLY A 187 -2.57 -15.82 5.88
C GLY A 187 -1.55 -15.23 6.85
N ALA A 188 -0.30 -15.67 6.72
CA ALA A 188 0.86 -15.09 7.39
C ALA A 188 1.78 -14.48 6.33
N PHE A 189 1.94 -13.16 6.36
CA PHE A 189 2.68 -12.41 5.35
C PHE A 189 3.96 -11.87 5.97
N THR A 190 5.08 -12.50 5.65
CA THR A 190 6.39 -12.24 6.24
C THR A 190 7.27 -11.42 5.29
N LEU A 191 7.93 -10.39 5.82
CA LEU A 191 9.00 -9.65 5.14
C LEU A 191 10.33 -9.90 5.84
N THR A 192 11.34 -10.23 5.04
CA THR A 192 12.74 -10.30 5.46
C THR A 192 13.34 -8.91 5.63
N PRO A 193 14.48 -8.76 6.34
CA PRO A 193 15.19 -7.50 6.41
C PRO A 193 15.49 -6.86 5.05
N ALA A 194 15.79 -7.67 4.02
CA ALA A 194 16.03 -7.15 2.68
C ALA A 194 14.79 -6.50 2.05
N GLN A 195 13.59 -6.91 2.46
CA GLN A 195 12.32 -6.47 1.90
C GLN A 195 11.74 -5.26 2.64
N TYR A 196 11.94 -5.15 3.96
CA TYR A 196 11.45 -4.00 4.72
C TYR A 196 12.49 -2.91 4.97
N LEU A 197 13.79 -3.17 4.80
CA LEU A 197 14.83 -2.12 4.87
C LEU A 197 14.97 -1.40 3.54
N VAL A 198 15.30 -0.11 3.62
CA VAL A 198 15.68 0.69 2.45
C VAL A 198 17.01 0.16 1.89
N PRO A 199 17.09 -0.21 0.61
CA PRO A 199 18.36 -0.59 0.00
C PRO A 199 19.35 0.58 0.04
N THR A 200 20.61 0.33 0.37
CA THR A 200 21.64 1.39 0.46
C THR A 200 21.84 2.12 -0.87
N ALA A 201 21.65 1.44 -1.99
CA ALA A 201 21.69 2.05 -3.32
C ALA A 201 20.60 3.11 -3.55
N GLN A 202 19.53 3.10 -2.74
CA GLN A 202 18.42 4.05 -2.82
C GLN A 202 18.59 5.23 -1.85
N TYR A 203 19.63 5.27 -1.02
CA TYR A 203 19.75 6.28 0.05
C TYR A 203 19.75 7.71 -0.48
N ASP A 204 20.41 7.96 -1.60
CA ASP A 204 20.47 9.29 -2.22
C ASP A 204 19.08 9.78 -2.66
N ASN A 205 18.24 8.86 -3.16
CA ASN A 205 16.86 9.17 -3.58
C ASN A 205 15.97 9.63 -2.41
N PHE A 206 16.34 9.28 -1.17
CA PHE A 206 15.58 9.60 0.05
C PHE A 206 16.36 10.47 1.04
N GLY A 207 17.53 11.00 0.64
CA GLY A 207 18.37 11.85 1.50
C GLY A 207 18.86 11.14 2.78
N LEU A 208 19.13 9.84 2.71
CA LEU A 208 19.47 9.02 3.87
C LEU A 208 20.98 8.99 4.15
N THR A 209 21.33 8.94 5.43
CA THR A 209 22.73 9.01 5.85
C THR A 209 23.42 7.65 5.74
N THR A 210 24.57 7.61 5.07
CA THR A 210 25.41 6.40 5.00
C THR A 210 25.91 5.98 6.39
N GLY A 211 26.08 4.67 6.62
CA GLY A 211 26.50 4.12 7.92
C GLY A 211 25.35 3.93 8.91
N LYS A 212 24.11 4.18 8.49
CA LYS A 212 22.87 3.84 9.19
C LYS A 212 22.03 2.88 8.33
N TYR A 213 21.03 2.28 8.96
CA TYR A 213 20.02 1.46 8.29
C TYR A 213 18.65 2.12 8.45
N TYR A 214 17.84 2.11 7.41
CA TYR A 214 16.50 2.70 7.43
C TYR A 214 15.44 1.68 7.01
N SER A 215 14.20 1.86 7.46
CA SER A 215 13.09 0.96 7.17
C SER A 215 11.94 1.65 6.46
N TRP A 216 11.24 0.90 5.62
CA TRP A 216 9.94 1.27 5.04
C TRP A 216 8.79 1.18 6.06
N ILE A 217 9.03 0.59 7.23
CA ILE A 217 8.09 0.54 8.34
C ILE A 217 8.17 1.87 9.10
N ASN A 218 7.02 2.54 9.27
CA ASN A 218 6.96 3.84 9.92
C ASN A 218 5.74 3.97 10.85
N ASN A 219 5.75 5.03 11.65
CA ASN A 219 4.69 5.41 12.57
C ASN A 219 3.45 5.92 11.80
N GLY A 220 2.32 5.24 11.94
CA GLY A 220 1.06 5.67 11.34
C GLY A 220 0.46 6.96 11.91
N GLY A 221 0.93 7.43 13.07
CA GLY A 221 0.53 8.70 13.66
C GLY A 221 -0.93 8.78 14.13
N LEU A 222 -1.34 9.98 14.56
CA LEU A 222 -2.68 10.29 15.10
C LEU A 222 -3.41 11.42 14.35
N PHE A 223 -2.78 12.12 13.41
CA PHE A 223 -3.28 13.41 12.94
C PHE A 223 -4.02 13.34 11.60
N GLN A 224 -5.31 13.67 11.63
CA GLN A 224 -6.25 13.84 10.50
C GLN A 224 -6.48 12.64 9.58
N ALA A 225 -5.67 11.59 9.67
CA ALA A 225 -5.93 10.32 9.01
C ALA A 225 -6.96 9.54 9.84
N LEU A 226 -8.13 9.32 9.25
CA LEU A 226 -9.13 8.42 9.82
C LEU A 226 -8.54 7.01 10.08
N VAL A 227 -7.48 6.64 9.35
CA VAL A 227 -6.79 5.34 9.43
C VAL A 227 -5.32 5.54 9.79
N ASN A 228 -4.75 4.68 10.66
CA ASN A 228 -3.34 4.76 11.07
C ASN A 228 -2.55 3.46 10.82
N PHE A 229 -3.20 2.44 10.27
CA PHE A 229 -2.55 1.21 9.81
C PHE A 229 -2.72 1.10 8.29
N ILE A 230 -1.60 1.18 7.56
CA ILE A 230 -1.58 1.17 6.10
C ILE A 230 -0.56 0.14 5.61
N ILE A 231 -1.03 -0.80 4.80
CA ILE A 231 -0.22 -1.75 4.04
C ILE A 231 0.03 -1.13 2.67
N GLY A 232 1.19 -0.49 2.52
CA GLY A 232 1.57 0.23 1.32
C GLY A 232 2.36 -0.57 0.29
N GLN A 233 2.78 0.13 -0.77
CA GLN A 233 3.53 -0.40 -1.91
C GLN A 233 4.72 -1.27 -1.50
N LYS A 234 5.52 -0.89 -0.50
CA LYS A 234 6.70 -1.68 -0.10
C LYS A 234 6.37 -3.07 0.45
N PHE A 235 5.17 -3.26 0.99
CA PHE A 235 4.66 -4.61 1.27
C PHE A 235 4.21 -5.31 -0.03
N LEU A 236 3.48 -4.59 -0.89
CA LEU A 236 2.88 -5.09 -2.13
C LEU A 236 3.92 -5.41 -3.24
N GLU A 237 5.14 -4.90 -3.14
CA GLU A 237 6.29 -5.34 -3.96
C GLU A 237 6.68 -6.80 -3.71
N ASN A 238 6.23 -7.39 -2.59
CA ASN A 238 6.54 -8.77 -2.21
C ASN A 238 5.31 -9.69 -2.30
N TYR A 239 4.12 -9.09 -2.39
CA TYR A 239 2.85 -9.80 -2.44
C TYR A 239 1.96 -9.19 -3.50
N TYR A 240 1.66 -9.98 -4.52
CA TYR A 240 0.62 -9.67 -5.49
C TYR A 240 -0.70 -9.43 -4.74
N SER A 241 -1.43 -8.38 -5.11
CA SER A 241 -2.74 -8.09 -4.53
C SER A 241 -3.85 -8.10 -5.57
N ALA A 242 -5.02 -8.61 -5.18
CA ALA A 242 -6.24 -8.58 -5.97
C ALA A 242 -7.36 -7.90 -5.19
N TYR A 243 -8.07 -6.98 -5.82
CA TYR A 243 -9.17 -6.22 -5.23
C TYR A 243 -10.46 -6.62 -5.94
N ASP A 244 -11.29 -7.42 -5.29
CA ASP A 244 -12.50 -8.00 -5.85
C ASP A 244 -13.72 -7.25 -5.32
N THR A 245 -14.20 -6.26 -6.09
CA THR A 245 -15.38 -5.46 -5.72
C THR A 245 -16.63 -6.32 -5.73
N THR A 246 -16.72 -7.26 -6.67
CA THR A 246 -17.90 -8.13 -6.84
C THR A 246 -18.17 -8.94 -5.58
N ASN A 247 -17.12 -9.47 -4.94
CA ASN A 247 -17.24 -10.29 -3.73
C ASN A 247 -16.79 -9.57 -2.44
N SER A 248 -16.47 -8.28 -2.50
CA SER A 248 -16.02 -7.46 -1.36
C SER A 248 -14.88 -8.11 -0.56
N ARG A 249 -13.79 -8.45 -1.24
CA ARG A 249 -12.63 -9.13 -0.65
C ARG A 249 -11.32 -8.73 -1.32
N ILE A 250 -10.21 -8.99 -0.63
CA ILE A 250 -8.86 -8.72 -1.09
C ILE A 250 -8.09 -10.04 -1.12
N GLY A 251 -7.29 -10.29 -2.15
CA GLY A 251 -6.50 -11.50 -2.32
C GLY A 251 -5.01 -11.18 -2.26
N PHE A 252 -4.23 -12.05 -1.62
CA PHE A 252 -2.77 -11.93 -1.56
C PHE A 252 -2.08 -13.24 -1.94
N ALA A 253 -0.98 -13.15 -2.69
CA ALA A 253 -0.07 -14.26 -2.97
C ALA A 253 1.37 -13.74 -3.08
N THR A 254 2.36 -14.59 -2.90
CA THR A 254 3.78 -14.20 -3.07
C THR A 254 4.01 -13.77 -4.52
N ALA A 255 4.47 -12.52 -4.70
CA ALA A 255 4.80 -11.99 -6.03
C ALA A 255 5.98 -12.74 -6.64
N VAL A 256 5.99 -12.85 -7.98
CA VAL A 256 7.14 -13.30 -8.78
C VAL A 256 8.08 -12.12 -9.02
#